data_AF-A0A5C4RTL3-F1
#
_entry.id   AF-A0A5C4RTL3-F1
#
_cell.length_a   1.000
_cell.length_b   1.000
_cell.length_c   1.000
_cell.angle_alpha   90.00
_cell.angle_beta   90.00
_cell.angle_gamma   90.00
#
_symmetry.space_group_name_H-M   'P 1'
#
loop_
_entity.id
_entity.type
_entity.pdbx_description
1 polymer ?
#
loop_
_entity_poly.entity_id
_entity_poly.type
_entity_poly.pdbx_seq_one_letter_code
_entity_poly.pdbx_strand_id
1 'polypeptide(L)'
;MHARPLLIASAIAFLVGACSPAPEGGQGASTDASVATPVEPAASSRAIRQEDIDHLNAEGPLPNARAASALEFWLHYKLMKATGMEDALGGEEQAIAAMAAVSLAFERSSLAAQAELPRMVPMFDGTGMDAGVLGVGYGLVGGAMAGGVLNGSLTPDQVAQAIKDGPIKLDGKDGSAELGITQDGLDTTMEQNVNANGVTGKVRTKIHLDSCPDPQGKLVVTIETESNMQAGGASGSVKAKFTYQRWLDDDAHLVDGDDGSAEDIHVNISGTGARGKPLSVDLTQSSPRGAATATAHVSETGHSFFRPDESKHTQKLLDDTVKSMRLIAEMMLQGAFTGGKAPWESGRCVDLQVRSTPEKRKGAQPDTRYTVFAEPRAKKDGMPTGGTVRATLNGPTSLSPQDKVRADAQFDYMNPGQKDQQASITFEARSRRGVGRATLDFDTKKSGYRIVASGDGACSEPITVCDVSKSFTNTVCGGQVTWTHNPTSDRGGEFTFHWKGGKGFADAKGSYVLHGPEEEMTAIYTMGKICGQAAGMTACTAPRTFGSFIWTQIDDCKE
;
A
#
# COMPACT_ATOMS: atom_id res chain seq x y z
N MET A 1 -45.21 -17.83 20.57
CA MET A 1 -45.85 -16.79 21.41
C MET A 1 -44.75 -15.78 21.71
N HIS A 2 -44.72 -14.51 21.31
CA HIS A 2 -45.73 -13.58 20.82
C HIS A 2 -45.41 -13.07 19.40
N ALA A 3 -46.47 -12.64 18.73
CA ALA A 3 -46.49 -12.17 17.37
C ALA A 3 -46.74 -10.65 17.33
N ARG A 4 -46.40 -10.07 16.16
CA ARG A 4 -46.88 -8.82 15.53
C ARG A 4 -45.97 -7.58 15.63
N PRO A 5 -46.04 -6.63 14.68
CA PRO A 5 -46.59 -6.70 13.31
C PRO A 5 -45.75 -6.06 12.19
N LEU A 6 -46.07 -6.51 10.98
CA LEU A 6 -45.91 -5.86 9.67
C LEU A 6 -46.68 -4.52 9.64
N LEU A 7 -46.10 -3.48 9.05
CA LEU A 7 -46.83 -2.29 8.56
C LEU A 7 -46.54 -2.10 7.07
N ILE A 8 -47.61 -2.23 6.28
CA ILE A 8 -47.77 -1.87 4.87
C ILE A 8 -48.58 -0.56 4.84
N ALA A 9 -48.41 0.21 3.76
CA ALA A 9 -49.23 1.35 3.26
C ALA A 9 -48.54 2.71 3.47
N SER A 10 -48.50 3.66 2.54
CA SER A 10 -49.30 3.92 1.33
C SER A 10 -48.53 4.81 0.33
N ALA A 11 -48.95 4.71 -0.94
CA ALA A 11 -48.65 5.66 -2.00
C ALA A 11 -49.37 7.01 -1.78
N ILE A 12 -48.71 8.12 -2.12
CA ILE A 12 -49.35 9.39 -2.51
C ILE A 12 -48.54 10.01 -3.64
N ALA A 13 -49.18 10.12 -4.81
CA ALA A 13 -48.79 11.01 -5.89
C ALA A 13 -49.40 12.39 -5.65
N PHE A 14 -48.62 13.45 -5.80
CA PHE A 14 -49.13 14.80 -6.08
C PHE A 14 -48.24 15.48 -7.12
N LEU A 15 -48.79 15.58 -8.33
CA LEU A 15 -48.48 16.59 -9.33
C LEU A 15 -49.31 17.82 -8.98
N VAL A 16 -48.66 18.95 -8.63
CA VAL A 16 -49.25 20.28 -8.75
C VAL A 16 -48.14 21.22 -9.20
N GLY A 17 -48.33 21.78 -10.40
CA GLY A 17 -47.52 22.87 -10.90
C GLY A 17 -47.84 24.17 -10.17
N ALA A 18 -46.83 25.01 -10.00
CA ALA A 18 -47.01 26.43 -9.72
C ALA A 18 -45.97 27.21 -10.51
N CYS A 19 -46.47 27.99 -11.47
CA CYS A 19 -45.77 29.07 -12.14
C CYS A 19 -45.32 30.10 -11.10
N SER A 20 -44.06 30.53 -11.17
CA SER A 20 -43.60 31.75 -10.51
C SER A 20 -43.07 32.73 -11.57
N PRO A 21 -43.40 34.03 -11.46
CA PRO A 21 -43.10 35.03 -12.48
C PRO A 21 -41.62 35.40 -12.49
N ALA A 22 -41.12 35.67 -13.70
CA ALA A 22 -39.79 36.22 -13.94
C ALA A 22 -39.70 37.66 -13.40
N PRO A 23 -38.61 38.03 -12.70
CA PRO A 23 -38.29 39.43 -12.50
C PRO A 23 -37.64 40.01 -13.77
N GLU A 24 -38.36 40.95 -14.39
CA GLU A 24 -37.78 41.93 -15.31
C GLU A 24 -36.85 42.89 -14.53
N GLY A 25 -35.68 43.17 -15.10
CA GLY A 25 -34.93 44.38 -14.76
C GLY A 25 -33.43 44.21 -14.63
N GLY A 26 -32.68 44.64 -15.64
CA GLY A 26 -31.26 44.96 -15.50
C GLY A 26 -30.35 44.44 -16.61
N GLN A 27 -30.58 44.83 -17.86
CA GLN A 27 -29.58 44.72 -18.92
C GLN A 27 -28.41 45.68 -18.63
N GLY A 28 -27.40 45.17 -17.92
CA GLY A 28 -26.02 45.63 -18.07
C GLY A 28 -25.31 44.66 -19.00
N ALA A 29 -25.25 44.99 -20.30
CA ALA A 29 -24.56 44.17 -21.27
C ALA A 29 -23.03 44.23 -21.04
N SER A 30 -22.47 43.25 -20.32
CA SER A 30 -21.12 42.78 -20.62
C SER A 30 -21.24 41.74 -21.72
N THR A 31 -20.83 42.10 -22.92
CA THR A 31 -20.63 41.15 -24.02
C THR A 31 -19.41 40.29 -23.70
N ASP A 32 -19.58 39.27 -22.86
CA ASP A 32 -18.67 38.13 -22.80
C ASP A 32 -18.96 37.26 -24.01
N ALA A 33 -18.21 37.48 -25.09
CA ALA A 33 -18.24 36.64 -26.27
C ALA A 33 -17.58 35.29 -25.96
N SER A 34 -18.33 34.35 -25.39
CA SER A 34 -17.93 32.95 -25.34
C SER A 34 -17.99 32.39 -26.77
N VAL A 35 -16.88 32.44 -27.49
CA VAL A 35 -16.74 31.78 -28.79
C VAL A 35 -16.37 30.32 -28.54
N ALA A 36 -17.39 29.47 -28.37
CA ALA A 36 -17.21 28.03 -28.36
C ALA A 36 -16.93 27.57 -29.81
N THR A 37 -15.66 27.51 -30.19
CA THR A 37 -15.26 26.94 -31.49
C THR A 37 -15.28 25.41 -31.36
N PRO A 38 -16.08 24.66 -32.15
CA PRO A 38 -16.02 23.20 -32.15
C PRO A 38 -14.65 22.77 -32.68
N VAL A 39 -13.80 22.25 -31.80
CA VAL A 39 -12.52 21.64 -32.19
C VAL A 39 -12.82 20.18 -32.52
N GLU A 40 -12.44 19.73 -33.72
CA GLU A 40 -12.56 18.33 -34.14
C GLU A 40 -11.60 17.47 -33.28
N PRO A 41 -12.12 16.58 -32.42
CA PRO A 41 -11.27 15.83 -31.51
C PRO A 41 -10.51 14.75 -32.29
N ALA A 42 -9.17 14.77 -32.20
CA ALA A 42 -8.35 13.69 -32.72
C ALA A 42 -8.69 12.39 -31.96
N ALA A 43 -9.13 11.36 -32.69
CA ALA A 43 -9.36 10.02 -32.14
C ALA A 43 -8.00 9.38 -31.81
N SER A 44 -7.43 9.72 -30.65
CA SER A 44 -6.29 9.02 -30.08
C SER A 44 -6.81 7.89 -29.20
N SER A 45 -6.35 6.66 -29.47
CA SER A 45 -6.56 5.54 -28.54
C SER A 45 -6.00 5.94 -27.18
N ARG A 46 -6.85 5.96 -26.15
CA ARG A 46 -6.51 6.55 -24.84
C ARG A 46 -5.59 5.69 -24.00
N ALA A 47 -5.61 4.37 -24.23
CA ALA A 47 -4.78 3.42 -23.52
C ALA A 47 -3.30 3.70 -23.84
N ILE A 48 -2.55 4.03 -22.80
CA ILE A 48 -1.10 4.11 -22.87
C ILE A 48 -0.57 2.73 -23.17
N ARG A 49 0.17 2.59 -24.27
CA ARG A 49 0.76 1.31 -24.64
C ARG A 49 2.07 1.13 -23.90
N GLN A 50 2.46 -0.12 -23.67
CA GLN A 50 3.77 -0.42 -23.06
C GLN A 50 4.92 0.23 -23.83
N GLU A 51 4.83 0.33 -25.16
CA GLU A 51 5.83 1.02 -25.99
C GLU A 51 5.96 2.51 -25.66
N ASP A 52 4.88 3.19 -25.25
CA ASP A 52 4.92 4.60 -24.86
C ASP A 52 5.66 4.75 -23.52
N ILE A 53 5.45 3.81 -22.58
CA ILE A 53 6.17 3.73 -21.31
C ILE A 53 7.65 3.41 -21.55
N ASP A 54 7.95 2.44 -22.41
CA ASP A 54 9.30 2.02 -22.74
C ASP A 54 10.08 3.15 -23.43
N HIS A 55 9.43 3.89 -24.33
CA HIS A 55 10.01 5.06 -24.98
C HIS A 55 10.38 6.14 -23.96
N LEU A 56 9.47 6.46 -23.04
CA LEU A 56 9.73 7.47 -22.02
C LEU A 56 10.82 7.02 -21.02
N ASN A 57 10.86 5.74 -20.66
CA ASN A 57 11.95 5.18 -19.88
C ASN A 57 13.30 5.28 -20.62
N ALA A 58 13.31 5.07 -21.94
CA ALA A 58 14.52 5.15 -22.75
C ALA A 58 15.02 6.60 -22.95
N GLU A 59 14.12 7.57 -23.11
CA GLU A 59 14.49 8.99 -23.18
C GLU A 59 14.89 9.57 -21.82
N GLY A 60 14.36 9.00 -20.74
CA GLY A 60 14.55 9.48 -19.39
C GLY A 60 13.58 10.62 -19.01
N PRO A 61 13.55 10.98 -17.72
CA PRO A 61 12.57 11.94 -17.21
C PRO A 61 12.84 13.39 -17.65
N LEU A 62 14.09 13.77 -17.95
CA LEU A 62 14.43 15.16 -18.24
C LEU A 62 13.96 15.65 -19.61
N PRO A 63 14.20 14.93 -20.73
CA PRO A 63 13.66 15.35 -22.03
C PRO A 63 12.13 15.42 -22.02
N ASN A 64 11.49 14.49 -21.33
CA ASN A 64 10.04 14.46 -21.16
C ASN A 64 9.52 15.63 -20.32
N ALA A 65 10.22 15.99 -19.24
CA ALA A 65 9.91 17.19 -18.45
C ALA A 65 9.98 18.46 -19.32
N ARG A 66 11.01 18.59 -20.15
CA ARG A 66 11.16 19.72 -21.08
C ARG A 66 10.05 19.79 -22.11
N ALA A 67 9.70 18.65 -22.71
CA ALA A 67 8.60 18.58 -23.68
C ALA A 67 7.27 19.03 -23.05
N ALA A 68 6.98 18.60 -21.82
CA ALA A 68 5.76 18.99 -21.12
C ALA A 68 5.74 20.48 -20.70
N SER A 69 6.91 21.10 -20.49
CA SER A 69 7.05 22.53 -20.20
C SER A 69 6.78 23.44 -21.39
N ALA A 70 6.72 22.92 -22.62
CA ALA A 70 6.55 23.73 -23.82
C ALA A 70 5.25 24.55 -23.80
N LEU A 71 4.14 23.98 -23.32
CA LEU A 71 2.89 24.71 -23.12
C LEU A 71 3.09 25.87 -22.14
N GLU A 72 3.59 25.61 -20.94
CA GLU A 72 3.75 26.67 -19.94
C GLU A 72 4.70 27.77 -20.39
N PHE A 73 5.79 27.44 -21.08
CA PHE A 73 6.69 28.42 -21.65
C PHE A 73 5.95 29.34 -22.63
N TRP A 74 5.16 28.75 -23.54
CA TRP A 74 4.31 29.49 -24.47
C TRP A 74 3.28 30.37 -23.76
N LEU A 75 2.62 29.86 -22.72
CA LEU A 75 1.62 30.61 -21.96
C LEU A 75 2.24 31.78 -21.18
N HIS A 76 3.39 31.58 -20.54
CA HIS A 76 4.13 32.64 -19.85
C HIS A 76 4.60 33.71 -20.82
N TYR A 77 5.11 33.32 -21.99
CA TYR A 77 5.49 34.27 -23.03
C TYR A 77 4.31 35.15 -23.47
N LYS A 78 3.14 34.55 -23.70
CA LYS A 78 1.92 35.29 -24.05
C LYS A 78 1.47 36.23 -22.94
N LEU A 79 1.62 35.78 -21.69
CA LEU A 79 1.35 36.60 -20.52
C LEU A 79 2.35 37.76 -20.39
N MET A 80 3.64 37.55 -20.70
CA MET A 80 4.64 38.62 -20.73
C MET A 80 4.30 39.69 -21.77
N LYS A 81 3.86 39.27 -22.97
CA LYS A 81 3.37 40.19 -24.01
C LYS A 81 2.15 40.99 -23.53
N ALA A 82 1.17 40.31 -22.93
CA ALA A 82 -0.08 40.95 -22.51
C ALA A 82 0.10 41.90 -21.30
N THR A 83 1.05 41.61 -20.41
CA THR A 83 1.33 42.39 -19.20
C THR A 83 2.32 43.53 -19.44
N GLY A 84 3.04 43.54 -20.57
CA GLY A 84 4.11 44.50 -20.86
C GLY A 84 5.46 44.12 -20.21
N MET A 85 5.56 42.91 -19.66
CA MET A 85 6.82 42.40 -19.10
C MET A 85 7.89 42.25 -20.19
N GLU A 86 7.50 41.92 -21.42
CA GLU A 86 8.40 41.85 -22.57
C GLU A 86 9.11 43.19 -22.83
N ASP A 87 8.34 44.27 -22.92
CA ASP A 87 8.88 45.62 -23.14
C ASP A 87 9.81 46.03 -22.01
N ALA A 88 9.45 45.69 -20.77
CA ALA A 88 10.27 46.00 -19.60
C ALA A 88 11.61 45.23 -19.56
N LEU A 89 11.67 44.05 -20.20
CA LEU A 89 12.90 43.27 -20.35
C LEU A 89 13.75 43.71 -21.54
N GLY A 90 13.25 44.64 -22.37
CA GLY A 90 13.96 45.16 -23.53
C GLY A 90 13.56 44.53 -24.87
N GLY A 91 12.44 43.79 -24.91
CA GLY A 91 11.88 43.20 -26.12
C GLY A 91 11.82 41.67 -26.08
N GLU A 92 11.28 41.11 -27.16
CA GLU A 92 10.99 39.68 -27.31
C GLU A 92 12.20 38.77 -27.07
N GLU A 93 13.36 39.10 -27.64
CA GLU A 93 14.58 38.29 -27.52
C GLU A 93 15.05 38.20 -26.05
N GLN A 94 15.05 39.32 -25.35
CA GLN A 94 15.44 39.40 -23.94
C GLN A 94 14.42 38.69 -23.04
N ALA A 95 13.13 38.78 -23.35
CA ALA A 95 12.08 38.07 -22.62
C ALA A 95 12.24 36.54 -22.76
N ILE A 96 12.46 36.04 -23.99
CA ILE A 96 12.72 34.62 -24.26
C ILE A 96 13.99 34.15 -23.53
N ALA A 97 15.09 34.91 -23.62
CA ALA A 97 16.34 34.59 -22.94
C ALA A 97 16.17 34.56 -21.40
N ALA A 98 15.36 35.47 -20.85
CA ALA A 98 15.09 35.49 -19.42
C ALA A 98 14.22 34.29 -18.97
N MET A 99 13.17 33.93 -19.72
CA MET A 99 12.39 32.72 -19.45
C MET A 99 13.24 31.44 -19.54
N ALA A 100 14.12 31.34 -20.53
CA ALA A 100 15.03 30.21 -20.65
C ALA A 100 15.98 30.12 -19.45
N ALA A 101 16.53 31.26 -18.99
CA ALA A 101 17.39 31.30 -17.81
C ALA A 101 16.65 30.90 -16.52
N VAL A 102 15.42 31.38 -16.35
CA VAL A 102 14.54 30.97 -15.23
C VAL A 102 14.25 29.47 -15.27
N SER A 103 13.88 28.93 -16.43
CA SER A 103 13.58 27.51 -16.60
C SER A 103 14.80 26.62 -16.34
N LEU A 104 15.98 27.06 -16.78
CA LEU A 104 17.24 26.36 -16.49
C LEU A 104 17.62 26.42 -15.00
N ALA A 105 17.32 27.54 -14.33
CA ALA A 105 17.53 27.65 -12.89
C ALA A 105 16.61 26.68 -12.11
N PHE A 106 15.34 26.57 -12.50
CA PHE A 106 14.43 25.57 -11.93
C PHE A 106 14.90 24.13 -12.18
N GLU A 107 15.39 23.84 -13.39
CA GLU A 107 15.95 22.52 -13.72
C GLU A 107 17.11 22.17 -12.79
N ARG A 108 18.11 23.05 -12.67
CA ARG A 108 19.27 22.85 -11.79
C ARG A 108 18.86 22.69 -10.33
N SER A 109 17.90 23.48 -9.86
CA SER A 109 17.39 23.36 -8.49
C SER A 109 16.70 22.00 -8.26
N SER A 110 15.89 21.54 -9.23
CA SER A 110 15.23 20.23 -9.16
C SER A 110 16.22 19.06 -9.11
N LEU A 111 17.33 19.16 -9.83
CA LEU A 111 18.41 18.16 -9.82
C LEU A 111 19.18 18.19 -8.50
N ALA A 112 19.42 19.38 -7.94
CA ALA A 112 20.07 19.52 -6.63
C ALA A 112 19.21 18.90 -5.51
N ALA A 113 17.91 19.19 -5.49
CA ALA A 113 16.98 18.62 -4.51
C ALA A 113 16.93 17.08 -4.59
N GLN A 114 17.06 16.50 -5.78
CA GLN A 114 17.13 15.05 -5.96
C GLN A 114 18.40 14.43 -5.38
N ALA A 115 19.53 15.11 -5.50
CA ALA A 115 20.80 14.63 -4.96
C ALA A 115 20.81 14.56 -3.43
N GLU A 116 19.95 15.34 -2.77
CA GLU A 116 19.79 15.36 -1.31
C GLU A 116 18.84 14.27 -0.79
N LEU A 117 18.02 13.65 -1.65
CA LEU A 117 17.09 12.60 -1.24
C LEU A 117 17.84 11.27 -1.01
N PRO A 118 17.80 10.70 0.21
CA PRO A 118 18.51 9.47 0.49
C PRO A 118 17.93 8.28 -0.29
N ARG A 119 18.80 7.58 -1.03
CA ARG A 119 18.57 6.26 -1.65
C ARG A 119 17.56 6.19 -2.81
N MET A 120 17.47 7.21 -3.65
CA MET A 120 16.85 7.00 -4.97
C MET A 120 17.89 6.67 -6.03
N VAL A 121 17.52 5.81 -6.98
CA VAL A 121 18.31 5.59 -8.21
C VAL A 121 18.43 6.96 -8.89
N PRO A 122 19.64 7.41 -9.28
CA PRO A 122 19.79 8.67 -9.99
C PRO A 122 18.93 8.61 -11.26
N MET A 123 17.83 9.37 -11.27
CA MET A 123 16.91 9.42 -12.41
C MET A 123 17.41 10.33 -13.53
N PHE A 124 18.46 11.10 -13.27
CA PHE A 124 19.02 12.11 -14.17
C PHE A 124 20.52 11.93 -14.27
N ASP A 125 21.03 11.85 -15.49
CA ASP A 125 22.47 11.70 -15.80
C ASP A 125 23.17 13.05 -16.07
N GLY A 126 22.43 14.16 -16.03
CA GLY A 126 22.94 15.52 -16.25
C GLY A 126 23.13 15.93 -17.71
N THR A 127 22.68 15.13 -18.68
CA THR A 127 22.83 15.45 -20.11
C THR A 127 21.69 16.35 -20.66
N GLY A 128 22.04 17.32 -21.52
CA GLY A 128 21.08 18.06 -22.36
C GLY A 128 20.50 19.39 -21.85
N MET A 129 21.14 20.12 -20.93
CA MET A 129 20.69 21.34 -20.20
C MET A 129 20.16 22.56 -21.00
N ASP A 130 19.81 22.45 -22.27
CA ASP A 130 19.69 23.60 -23.16
C ASP A 130 18.26 24.20 -23.24
N ALA A 131 17.24 23.57 -22.62
CA ALA A 131 15.85 24.04 -22.69
C ALA A 131 15.15 24.33 -21.33
N GLY A 132 15.72 23.90 -20.19
CA GLY A 132 15.15 24.15 -18.86
C GLY A 132 13.77 23.50 -18.60
N VAL A 133 13.29 23.53 -17.35
CA VAL A 133 11.94 23.03 -16.99
C VAL A 133 11.15 24.10 -16.24
N LEU A 134 9.84 24.15 -16.50
CA LEU A 134 8.90 25.10 -15.89
C LEU A 134 7.54 24.43 -15.62
N GLY A 135 6.93 24.80 -14.48
CA GLY A 135 5.66 24.30 -13.93
C GLY A 135 5.37 22.84 -14.18
N VAL A 136 4.53 22.46 -15.17
CA VAL A 136 4.24 21.06 -15.48
C VAL A 136 5.49 20.19 -15.51
N GLY A 137 6.51 20.58 -16.28
CA GLY A 137 7.76 19.81 -16.36
C GLY A 137 8.50 19.71 -15.03
N TYR A 138 8.44 20.76 -14.19
CA TYR A 138 8.96 20.71 -12.82
C TYR A 138 8.14 19.75 -11.95
N GLY A 139 6.81 19.72 -12.14
CA GLY A 139 5.92 18.77 -11.49
C GLY A 139 6.15 17.33 -11.92
N LEU A 140 6.58 17.09 -13.15
CA LEU A 140 6.97 15.76 -13.62
C LEU A 140 8.21 15.23 -12.89
N VAL A 141 9.20 16.10 -12.65
CA VAL A 141 10.38 15.76 -11.83
C VAL A 141 9.95 15.41 -10.40
N GLY A 142 9.11 16.25 -9.80
CA GLY A 142 8.52 15.98 -8.49
C GLY A 142 7.74 14.67 -8.42
N GLY A 143 7.07 14.37 -9.52
CA GLY A 143 6.25 13.19 -9.67
C GLY A 143 7.04 11.90 -9.76
N ALA A 144 8.16 11.92 -10.46
CA ALA A 144 9.06 10.79 -10.55
C ALA A 144 9.68 10.48 -9.17
N MET A 145 10.06 11.51 -8.40
CA MET A 145 10.52 11.35 -7.01
C MET A 145 9.44 10.73 -6.11
N ALA A 146 8.22 11.26 -6.20
CA ALA A 146 7.05 10.79 -5.46
C ALA A 146 6.74 9.30 -5.75
N GLY A 147 6.71 8.95 -7.03
CA GLY A 147 6.50 7.56 -7.48
C GLY A 147 7.62 6.61 -7.05
N GLY A 148 8.86 7.10 -6.96
CA GLY A 148 10.02 6.37 -6.47
C GLY A 148 9.87 5.88 -5.03
N VAL A 149 9.43 6.76 -4.13
CA VAL A 149 9.34 6.45 -2.69
C VAL A 149 8.24 5.43 -2.39
N LEU A 150 7.11 5.49 -3.08
CA LEU A 150 5.98 4.60 -2.77
C LEU A 150 6.17 3.15 -3.22
N ASN A 151 6.85 2.95 -4.35
CA ASN A 151 6.81 1.67 -5.06
C ASN A 151 8.05 0.79 -4.84
N GLY A 152 9.17 1.37 -4.39
CA GLY A 152 10.45 0.67 -4.42
C GLY A 152 11.16 0.43 -3.09
N SER A 153 10.91 1.22 -2.04
CA SER A 153 11.89 1.33 -0.95
C SER A 153 11.35 1.15 0.47
N LEU A 154 10.03 1.19 0.68
CA LEU A 154 9.45 1.16 2.01
C LEU A 154 8.74 -0.17 2.30
N THR A 155 9.22 -0.87 3.33
CA THR A 155 8.47 -1.97 3.94
C THR A 155 7.17 -1.45 4.58
N PRO A 156 6.18 -2.32 4.85
CA PRO A 156 4.97 -1.92 5.56
C PRO A 156 5.25 -1.19 6.88
N ASP A 157 6.27 -1.61 7.63
CA ASP A 157 6.68 -0.95 8.88
C ASP A 157 7.28 0.44 8.64
N GLN A 158 8.07 0.61 7.58
CA GLN A 158 8.61 1.92 7.21
C GLN A 158 7.52 2.88 6.75
N VAL A 159 6.50 2.40 6.03
CA VAL A 159 5.32 3.20 5.68
C VAL A 159 4.56 3.60 6.95
N ALA A 160 4.31 2.65 7.85
CA ALA A 160 3.59 2.94 9.10
C ALA A 160 4.37 3.95 9.97
N GLN A 161 5.69 3.86 9.98
CA GLN A 161 6.55 4.79 10.69
C GLN A 161 6.55 6.18 10.03
N ALA A 162 6.68 6.26 8.70
CA ALA A 162 6.62 7.52 7.97
C ALA A 162 5.27 8.24 8.16
N ILE A 163 4.16 7.50 8.20
CA ILE A 163 2.84 8.07 8.52
C ILE A 163 2.82 8.69 9.92
N LYS A 164 3.47 8.04 10.90
CA LYS A 164 3.55 8.54 12.29
C LYS A 164 4.47 9.75 12.41
N ASP A 165 5.58 9.75 11.67
CA ASP A 165 6.58 10.83 11.70
C ASP A 165 6.07 12.11 10.99
N GLY A 166 5.05 11.97 10.15
CA GLY A 166 4.45 13.07 9.40
C GLY A 166 5.26 13.42 8.15
N PRO A 167 4.93 14.55 7.49
CA PRO A 167 5.58 14.93 6.24
C PRO A 167 7.08 15.19 6.41
N ILE A 168 7.88 14.59 5.52
CA ILE A 168 9.31 14.85 5.42
C ILE A 168 9.49 16.22 4.76
N LYS A 169 10.08 17.18 5.48
CA LYS A 169 10.35 18.53 4.98
C LYS A 169 11.82 18.71 4.63
N LEU A 170 12.06 19.25 3.45
CA LEU A 170 13.37 19.58 2.90
C LEU A 170 13.36 21.07 2.56
N ASP A 171 13.88 21.88 3.46
CA ASP A 171 13.95 23.33 3.27
C ASP A 171 15.35 23.72 2.76
N GLY A 172 15.39 24.35 1.59
CA GLY A 172 16.58 24.95 1.00
C GLY A 172 16.48 26.48 0.98
N LYS A 173 17.59 27.14 0.66
CA LYS A 173 17.64 28.61 0.57
C LYS A 173 16.64 29.17 -0.45
N ASP A 174 16.50 28.47 -1.57
CA ASP A 174 15.77 28.94 -2.75
C ASP A 174 14.49 28.12 -3.02
N GLY A 175 14.10 27.24 -2.09
CA GLY A 175 12.89 26.43 -2.24
C GLY A 175 12.70 25.42 -1.12
N SER A 176 11.58 24.71 -1.16
CA SER A 176 11.25 23.64 -0.23
C SER A 176 10.61 22.46 -0.94
N ALA A 177 10.74 21.28 -0.36
CA ALA A 177 9.98 20.10 -0.74
C ALA A 177 9.39 19.44 0.53
N GLU A 178 8.16 18.98 0.43
CA GLU A 178 7.44 18.28 1.49
C GLU A 178 6.88 16.98 0.90
N LEU A 179 7.16 15.86 1.55
CA LEU A 179 6.69 14.53 1.17
C LEU A 179 5.90 13.92 2.33
N GLY A 180 4.57 13.93 2.21
CA GLY A 180 3.65 13.31 3.15
C GLY A 180 3.23 11.93 2.66
N ILE A 181 3.60 10.88 3.40
CA ILE A 181 3.03 9.54 3.19
C ILE A 181 1.79 9.43 4.06
N THR A 182 0.66 9.13 3.43
CA THR A 182 -0.61 8.88 4.13
C THR A 182 -0.95 7.40 4.08
N GLN A 183 -1.97 7.01 4.84
CA GLN A 183 -2.50 5.65 4.80
C GLN A 183 -3.05 5.30 3.41
N ASP A 184 -3.57 6.29 2.69
CA ASP A 184 -4.27 6.13 1.44
C ASP A 184 -3.40 6.42 0.23
N GLY A 185 -2.29 7.13 0.43
CA GLY A 185 -1.35 7.39 -0.62
C GLY A 185 -0.24 8.36 -0.27
N LEU A 186 -0.07 9.39 -1.10
CA LEU A 186 1.04 10.31 -1.01
C LEU A 186 0.65 11.71 -1.42
N ASP A 187 1.14 12.68 -0.66
CA ASP A 187 1.10 14.10 -0.96
C ASP A 187 2.52 14.63 -1.08
N THR A 188 2.86 15.20 -2.23
CA THR A 188 4.14 15.88 -2.44
C THR A 188 3.87 17.35 -2.72
N THR A 189 4.53 18.26 -2.00
CA THR A 189 4.55 19.68 -2.33
C THR A 189 5.97 20.12 -2.60
N MET A 190 6.21 20.83 -3.69
CA MET A 190 7.51 21.41 -4.02
C MET A 190 7.33 22.88 -4.34
N GLU A 191 8.19 23.73 -3.81
CA GLU A 191 8.19 25.16 -4.05
C GLU A 191 9.60 25.63 -4.36
N GLN A 192 9.78 26.47 -5.37
CA GLN A 192 11.07 27.05 -5.73
C GLN A 192 10.89 28.49 -6.13
N ASN A 193 11.86 29.31 -5.76
CA ASN A 193 11.98 30.72 -6.13
C ASN A 193 13.33 30.92 -6.80
N VAL A 194 13.34 31.44 -8.02
CA VAL A 194 14.56 31.74 -8.76
C VAL A 194 14.54 33.18 -9.24
N ASN A 195 15.72 33.80 -9.27
CA ASN A 195 15.91 35.11 -9.87
C ASN A 195 17.00 34.98 -10.92
N ALA A 196 16.64 35.19 -12.19
CA ALA A 196 17.55 35.08 -13.32
C ALA A 196 17.21 36.14 -14.38
N ASN A 197 18.23 36.82 -14.89
CA ASN A 197 18.11 37.81 -15.96
C ASN A 197 17.01 38.87 -15.73
N GLY A 198 16.88 39.34 -14.50
CA GLY A 198 15.89 40.38 -14.14
C GLY A 198 14.45 39.87 -13.99
N VAL A 199 14.22 38.56 -14.15
CA VAL A 199 12.93 37.91 -13.89
C VAL A 199 13.00 37.15 -12.58
N THR A 200 12.02 37.37 -11.72
CA THR A 200 11.77 36.51 -10.55
C THR A 200 10.68 35.50 -10.92
N GLY A 201 11.04 34.22 -10.88
CA GLY A 201 10.13 33.10 -11.08
C GLY A 201 9.85 32.39 -9.77
N LYS A 202 8.61 32.03 -9.52
CA LYS A 202 8.20 31.14 -8.43
C LYS A 202 7.39 29.98 -8.99
N VAL A 203 7.76 28.74 -8.70
CA VAL A 203 6.96 27.56 -9.06
C VAL A 203 6.57 26.81 -7.80
N ARG A 204 5.31 26.40 -7.72
CA ARG A 204 4.79 25.50 -6.70
C ARG A 204 4.10 24.34 -7.38
N THR A 205 4.44 23.12 -7.00
CA THR A 205 3.79 21.89 -7.46
C THR A 205 3.20 21.17 -6.25
N LYS A 206 1.97 20.68 -6.37
CA LYS A 206 1.37 19.71 -5.46
C LYS A 206 0.98 18.46 -6.24
N ILE A 207 1.35 17.30 -5.73
CA ILE A 207 1.01 16.02 -6.31
C ILE A 207 0.30 15.22 -5.24
N HIS A 208 -0.90 14.74 -5.55
CA HIS A 208 -1.65 13.80 -4.73
C HIS A 208 -1.80 12.50 -5.50
N LEU A 209 -1.52 11.38 -4.86
CA LEU A 209 -1.61 10.06 -5.47
C LEU A 209 -2.32 9.12 -4.50
N ASP A 210 -3.47 8.60 -4.90
CA ASP A 210 -4.11 7.47 -4.23
C ASP A 210 -3.27 6.21 -4.49
N SER A 211 -2.66 5.67 -3.44
CA SER A 211 -1.99 4.36 -3.50
C SER A 211 -2.99 3.22 -3.32
N CYS A 212 -4.10 3.47 -2.60
CA CYS A 212 -5.12 2.47 -2.35
C CYS A 212 -6.46 2.83 -3.00
N PRO A 213 -7.04 1.92 -3.81
CA PRO A 213 -8.29 2.19 -4.49
C PRO A 213 -9.45 2.40 -3.51
N ASP A 214 -10.42 3.21 -3.92
CA ASP A 214 -11.67 3.39 -3.20
C ASP A 214 -12.60 2.15 -3.31
N PRO A 215 -13.79 2.14 -2.68
CA PRO A 215 -14.72 1.00 -2.76
C PRO A 215 -15.16 0.63 -4.19
N GLN A 216 -15.06 1.54 -5.15
CA GLN A 216 -15.37 1.31 -6.57
C GLN A 216 -14.15 0.87 -7.38
N GLY A 217 -12.99 0.76 -6.74
CA GLY A 217 -11.70 0.47 -7.38
C GLY A 217 -11.06 1.67 -8.03
N LYS A 218 -11.49 2.89 -7.72
CA LYS A 218 -10.94 4.10 -8.33
C LYS A 218 -9.63 4.49 -7.67
N LEU A 219 -8.65 4.83 -8.49
CA LEU A 219 -7.37 5.44 -8.14
C LEU A 219 -7.31 6.84 -8.76
N VAL A 220 -6.80 7.83 -8.04
CA VAL A 220 -6.68 9.20 -8.53
C VAL A 220 -5.23 9.70 -8.40
N VAL A 221 -4.76 10.36 -9.45
CA VAL A 221 -3.55 11.20 -9.43
C VAL A 221 -3.98 12.63 -9.69
N THR A 222 -3.56 13.56 -8.85
CA THR A 222 -3.75 14.99 -9.08
C THR A 222 -2.40 15.69 -9.10
N ILE A 223 -2.13 16.47 -10.15
CA ILE A 223 -0.93 17.28 -10.29
C ILE A 223 -1.39 18.73 -10.43
N GLU A 224 -1.06 19.57 -9.45
CA GLU A 224 -1.34 21.01 -9.47
C GLU A 224 -0.02 21.76 -9.57
N THR A 225 0.18 22.53 -10.62
CA THR A 225 1.34 23.43 -10.77
C THR A 225 0.86 24.87 -10.78
N GLU A 226 1.61 25.74 -10.12
CA GLU A 226 1.40 27.17 -10.11
C GLU A 226 2.76 27.84 -10.35
N SER A 227 2.93 28.46 -11.51
CA SER A 227 4.13 29.18 -11.90
C SER A 227 3.81 30.68 -11.99
N ASN A 228 4.52 31.49 -11.21
CA ASN A 228 4.41 32.94 -11.14
C ASN A 228 5.68 33.55 -11.72
N MET A 229 5.56 34.60 -12.53
CA MET A 229 6.69 35.39 -13.04
C MET A 229 6.49 36.88 -12.78
N GLN A 230 7.59 37.57 -12.51
CA GLN A 230 7.61 39.01 -12.29
C GLN A 230 8.86 39.65 -12.90
N ALA A 231 8.68 40.74 -13.65
CA ALA A 231 9.77 41.62 -14.10
C ALA A 231 9.26 43.04 -14.37
N GLY A 232 10.10 44.05 -14.12
CA GLY A 232 9.76 45.45 -14.43
C GLY A 232 8.51 46.00 -13.74
N GLY A 233 8.11 45.42 -12.60
CA GLY A 233 6.87 45.75 -11.89
C GLY A 233 5.61 45.06 -12.42
N ALA A 234 5.68 44.39 -13.57
CA ALA A 234 4.62 43.52 -14.09
C ALA A 234 4.71 42.12 -13.48
N SER A 235 3.57 41.45 -13.30
CA SER A 235 3.50 40.06 -12.85
C SER A 235 2.38 39.28 -13.54
N GLY A 236 2.56 37.97 -13.58
CA GLY A 236 1.58 37.03 -14.09
C GLY A 236 1.77 35.63 -13.52
N SER A 237 0.72 34.82 -13.58
CA SER A 237 0.69 33.45 -13.12
C SER A 237 0.06 32.52 -14.15
N VAL A 238 0.55 31.29 -14.19
CA VAL A 238 -0.05 30.15 -14.88
C VAL A 238 -0.27 29.07 -13.84
N LYS A 239 -1.49 28.59 -13.72
CA LYS A 239 -1.89 27.52 -12.82
C LYS A 239 -2.48 26.38 -13.62
N ALA A 240 -1.87 25.21 -13.60
CA ALA A 240 -2.44 24.00 -14.20
C ALA A 240 -2.85 23.02 -13.11
N LYS A 241 -4.02 22.41 -13.26
CA LYS A 241 -4.50 21.30 -12.44
C LYS A 241 -4.86 20.15 -13.37
N PHE A 242 -4.17 19.05 -13.21
CA PHE A 242 -4.44 17.80 -13.92
C PHE A 242 -4.94 16.75 -12.95
N THR A 243 -6.05 16.10 -13.29
CA THR A 243 -6.60 14.97 -12.56
C THR A 243 -6.65 13.78 -13.50
N TYR A 244 -6.07 12.67 -13.07
CA TYR A 244 -6.11 11.40 -13.78
C TYR A 244 -6.72 10.33 -12.90
N GLN A 245 -7.63 9.54 -13.45
CA GLN A 245 -8.36 8.51 -12.73
C GLN A 245 -8.22 7.18 -13.46
N ARG A 246 -7.97 6.11 -12.71
CA ARG A 246 -8.00 4.72 -13.19
C ARG A 246 -8.94 3.89 -12.33
N TRP A 247 -9.40 2.76 -12.87
CA TRP A 247 -10.24 1.81 -12.14
C TRP A 247 -9.63 0.41 -12.16
N LEU A 248 -9.78 -0.30 -11.06
CA LEU A 248 -9.50 -1.72 -10.96
C LEU A 248 -10.75 -2.58 -11.21
N ASP A 249 -10.53 -3.75 -11.80
CA ASP A 249 -11.52 -4.81 -11.91
C ASP A 249 -11.63 -5.63 -10.61
N ASP A 250 -12.51 -6.64 -10.61
CA ASP A 250 -12.74 -7.50 -9.45
C ASP A 250 -11.54 -8.41 -9.10
N ASP A 251 -10.52 -8.47 -9.95
CA ASP A 251 -9.28 -9.23 -9.77
C ASP A 251 -8.05 -8.32 -9.51
N ALA A 252 -8.29 -7.03 -9.22
CA ALA A 252 -7.28 -6.01 -8.96
C ALA A 252 -6.40 -5.63 -10.16
N HIS A 253 -6.84 -5.89 -11.39
CA HIS A 253 -6.17 -5.43 -12.60
C HIS A 253 -6.72 -4.07 -13.03
N LEU A 254 -5.87 -3.23 -13.62
CA LEU A 254 -6.33 -2.01 -14.25
C LEU A 254 -7.28 -2.35 -15.40
N VAL A 255 -8.45 -1.70 -15.43
CA VAL A 255 -9.37 -1.81 -16.56
C VAL A 255 -8.75 -1.10 -17.75
N ASP A 256 -8.60 -1.79 -18.87
CA ASP A 256 -8.07 -1.22 -20.12
C ASP A 256 -9.14 -0.55 -20.98
N GLY A 257 -8.71 0.29 -21.93
CA GLY A 257 -9.59 0.95 -22.89
C GLY A 257 -10.30 2.20 -22.35
N ASP A 258 -11.30 2.68 -23.08
CA ASP A 258 -11.97 3.97 -22.81
C ASP A 258 -12.75 3.99 -21.48
N ASP A 259 -13.19 2.82 -21.02
CA ASP A 259 -13.85 2.65 -19.72
C ASP A 259 -12.87 2.52 -18.55
N GLY A 260 -11.56 2.51 -18.83
CA GLY A 260 -10.48 2.28 -17.89
C GLY A 260 -9.92 3.53 -17.23
N SER A 261 -10.16 4.71 -17.83
CA SER A 261 -9.54 5.97 -17.43
C SER A 261 -10.46 7.17 -17.62
N ALA A 262 -10.23 8.22 -16.82
CA ALA A 262 -10.79 9.55 -17.03
C ALA A 262 -9.73 10.58 -16.70
N GLU A 263 -9.78 11.71 -17.39
CA GLU A 263 -8.84 12.80 -17.14
C GLU A 263 -9.50 14.16 -17.29
N ASP A 264 -8.93 15.14 -16.60
CA ASP A 264 -9.35 16.53 -16.62
C ASP A 264 -8.12 17.41 -16.42
N ILE A 265 -7.91 18.38 -17.31
CA ILE A 265 -6.92 19.43 -17.14
C ILE A 265 -7.62 20.79 -17.13
N HIS A 266 -7.28 21.63 -16.17
CA HIS A 266 -7.68 23.03 -16.10
C HIS A 266 -6.42 23.88 -15.98
N VAL A 267 -6.16 24.72 -16.97
CA VAL A 267 -5.12 25.73 -16.95
C VAL A 267 -5.75 27.12 -16.83
N ASN A 268 -5.41 27.85 -15.77
CA ASN A 268 -5.76 29.26 -15.60
C ASN A 268 -4.50 30.11 -15.80
N ILE A 269 -4.61 31.16 -16.60
CA ILE A 269 -3.57 32.15 -16.83
C ILE A 269 -4.10 33.45 -16.30
N SER A 270 -3.36 34.16 -15.46
CA SER A 270 -3.82 35.44 -14.92
C SER A 270 -2.69 36.46 -14.77
N GLY A 271 -3.01 37.75 -14.86
CA GLY A 271 -2.02 38.80 -14.67
C GLY A 271 -2.62 40.20 -14.68
N THR A 272 -1.75 41.20 -14.54
CA THR A 272 -2.15 42.60 -14.63
C THR A 272 -1.61 43.20 -15.92
N GLY A 273 -2.49 43.59 -16.84
CA GLY A 273 -2.12 44.21 -18.11
C GLY A 273 -1.42 45.56 -17.92
N ALA A 274 -0.74 46.06 -18.96
CA ALA A 274 0.02 47.32 -18.95
C ALA A 274 -0.77 48.57 -18.51
N ARG A 275 -2.12 48.50 -18.49
CA ARG A 275 -3.03 49.56 -18.01
C ARG A 275 -3.66 49.28 -16.63
N GLY A 276 -3.10 48.34 -15.86
CA GLY A 276 -3.62 47.95 -14.55
C GLY A 276 -4.92 47.12 -14.59
N LYS A 277 -5.35 46.66 -15.76
CA LYS A 277 -6.56 45.83 -15.90
C LYS A 277 -6.24 44.36 -15.65
N PRO A 278 -7.09 43.63 -14.90
CA PRO A 278 -6.91 42.19 -14.75
C PRO A 278 -7.11 41.50 -16.10
N LEU A 279 -6.31 40.47 -16.35
CA LEU A 279 -6.36 39.60 -17.51
C LEU A 279 -6.49 38.16 -17.00
N SER A 280 -7.38 37.37 -17.61
CA SER A 280 -7.52 35.94 -17.29
C SER A 280 -7.86 35.12 -18.53
N VAL A 281 -7.31 33.92 -18.62
CA VAL A 281 -7.71 32.89 -19.58
C VAL A 281 -7.84 31.57 -18.86
N ASP A 282 -8.92 30.85 -19.14
CA ASP A 282 -9.14 29.49 -18.68
C ASP A 282 -9.17 28.54 -19.89
N LEU A 283 -8.34 27.50 -19.81
CA LEU A 283 -8.31 26.38 -20.73
C LEU A 283 -8.73 25.14 -19.96
N THR A 284 -9.75 24.45 -20.43
CA THR A 284 -10.20 23.19 -19.83
C THR A 284 -10.22 22.11 -20.90
N GLN A 285 -9.66 20.95 -20.62
CA GLN A 285 -9.80 19.78 -21.46
C GLN A 285 -10.12 18.58 -20.58
N SER A 286 -11.25 17.93 -20.86
CA SER A 286 -11.73 16.81 -20.07
C SER A 286 -12.07 15.63 -20.98
N SER A 287 -11.77 14.45 -20.49
CA SER A 287 -12.04 13.19 -21.16
C SER A 287 -12.67 12.24 -20.14
N PRO A 288 -14.01 12.28 -20.00
CA PRO A 288 -14.73 11.45 -19.05
C PRO A 288 -14.57 9.97 -19.34
N ARG A 289 -14.75 9.15 -18.30
CA ARG A 289 -14.78 7.69 -18.41
C ARG A 289 -15.82 7.24 -19.43
N GLY A 290 -15.43 6.36 -20.36
CA GLY A 290 -16.31 5.80 -21.38
C GLY A 290 -16.73 6.79 -22.48
N ALA A 291 -16.27 8.05 -22.45
CA ALA A 291 -16.51 8.98 -23.54
C ALA A 291 -15.66 8.58 -24.76
N ALA A 292 -16.16 8.73 -25.98
CA ALA A 292 -15.35 8.50 -27.19
C ALA A 292 -14.38 9.67 -27.48
N THR A 293 -14.77 10.89 -27.08
CA THR A 293 -14.05 12.12 -27.41
C THR A 293 -13.77 12.96 -26.16
N ALA A 294 -12.64 13.67 -26.16
CA ALA A 294 -12.38 14.71 -25.19
C ALA A 294 -13.19 15.97 -25.53
N THR A 295 -13.54 16.75 -24.52
CA THR A 295 -14.13 18.09 -24.66
C THR A 295 -13.11 19.13 -24.25
N ALA A 296 -12.94 20.17 -25.06
CA ALA A 296 -12.07 21.31 -24.77
C ALA A 296 -12.89 22.60 -24.71
N HIS A 297 -12.55 23.48 -23.77
CA HIS A 297 -13.16 24.79 -23.59
C HIS A 297 -12.08 25.84 -23.37
N VAL A 298 -12.25 27.02 -23.98
CA VAL A 298 -11.40 28.18 -23.80
C VAL A 298 -12.29 29.37 -23.49
N SER A 299 -12.02 30.05 -22.38
CA SER A 299 -12.67 31.32 -22.04
C SER A 299 -11.63 32.39 -21.72
N GLU A 300 -11.77 33.56 -22.33
CA GLU A 300 -10.85 34.69 -22.17
C GLU A 300 -11.58 35.89 -21.55
N THR A 301 -10.91 36.66 -20.70
CA THR A 301 -11.43 37.89 -20.11
C THR A 301 -10.41 39.03 -20.19
N GLY A 302 -10.86 40.22 -20.57
CA GLY A 302 -10.07 41.46 -20.56
C GLY A 302 -9.22 41.71 -21.81
N HIS A 303 -8.69 40.68 -22.45
CA HIS A 303 -7.98 40.73 -23.73
C HIS A 303 -8.02 39.35 -24.41
N SER A 304 -7.96 39.31 -25.75
CA SER A 304 -7.77 38.04 -26.44
C SER A 304 -6.30 37.67 -26.44
N PHE A 305 -5.95 36.53 -25.88
CA PHE A 305 -4.55 36.11 -25.72
C PHE A 305 -4.01 35.44 -26.98
N PHE A 306 -4.88 34.77 -27.73
CA PHE A 306 -4.49 33.96 -28.88
C PHE A 306 -5.13 34.46 -30.17
N ARG A 307 -4.30 34.66 -31.19
CA ARG A 307 -4.80 34.75 -32.56
C ARG A 307 -5.32 33.39 -33.02
N PRO A 308 -6.24 33.30 -34.00
CA PRO A 308 -6.80 32.03 -34.44
C PRO A 308 -5.76 30.97 -34.89
N ASP A 309 -4.66 31.40 -35.50
CA ASP A 309 -3.52 30.54 -35.86
C ASP A 309 -2.74 30.06 -34.63
N GLU A 310 -2.60 30.92 -33.62
CA GLU A 310 -1.97 30.61 -32.34
C GLU A 310 -2.84 29.69 -31.47
N SER A 311 -4.17 29.74 -31.61
CA SER A 311 -5.09 28.82 -30.91
C SER A 311 -4.83 27.37 -31.30
N LYS A 312 -4.56 27.08 -32.59
CA LYS A 312 -4.21 25.72 -33.04
C LYS A 312 -2.88 25.24 -32.47
N HIS A 313 -1.88 26.12 -32.43
CA HIS A 313 -0.59 25.79 -31.82
C HIS A 313 -0.74 25.54 -30.31
N THR A 314 -1.51 26.38 -29.62
CA THR A 314 -1.78 26.25 -28.19
C THR A 314 -2.53 24.95 -27.88
N GLN A 315 -3.54 24.60 -28.67
CA GLN A 315 -4.25 23.33 -28.52
C GLN A 315 -3.31 22.14 -28.71
N LYS A 316 -2.43 22.17 -29.72
CA LYS A 316 -1.44 21.11 -29.93
C LYS A 316 -0.52 20.98 -28.71
N LEU A 317 0.00 22.08 -28.19
CA LEU A 317 0.83 22.07 -26.98
C LEU A 317 0.07 21.55 -25.77
N LEU A 318 -1.22 21.88 -25.63
CA LEU A 318 -2.08 21.37 -24.57
C LEU A 318 -2.27 19.85 -24.69
N ASP A 319 -2.58 19.34 -25.88
CA ASP A 319 -2.71 17.91 -26.14
C ASP A 319 -1.42 17.15 -25.83
N ASP A 320 -0.27 17.69 -26.27
CA ASP A 320 1.05 17.12 -25.99
C ASP A 320 1.34 17.10 -24.47
N THR A 321 1.04 18.19 -23.76
CA THR A 321 1.19 18.28 -22.29
C THR A 321 0.28 17.29 -21.55
N VAL A 322 -0.99 17.17 -21.94
CA VAL A 322 -1.94 16.20 -21.35
C VAL A 322 -1.45 14.78 -21.55
N LYS A 323 -0.95 14.45 -22.75
CA LYS A 323 -0.38 13.14 -23.05
C LYS A 323 0.81 12.83 -22.14
N SER A 324 1.74 13.77 -21.95
CA SER A 324 2.89 13.61 -21.06
C SER A 324 2.47 13.43 -19.60
N MET A 325 1.52 14.24 -19.11
CA MET A 325 0.99 14.12 -17.75
C MET A 325 0.30 12.77 -17.52
N ARG A 326 -0.50 12.31 -18.47
CA ARG A 326 -1.16 10.99 -18.42
C ARG A 326 -0.12 9.87 -18.28
N LEU A 327 0.93 9.91 -19.09
CA LEU A 327 2.00 8.91 -19.07
C LEU A 327 2.70 8.84 -17.73
N ILE A 328 2.96 9.99 -17.11
CA ILE A 328 3.63 10.03 -15.82
C ILE A 328 2.70 9.61 -14.69
N ALA A 329 1.43 10.01 -14.74
CA ALA A 329 0.42 9.53 -13.81
C ALA A 329 0.26 8.00 -13.86
N GLU A 330 0.29 7.38 -15.06
CA GLU A 330 0.34 5.93 -15.21
C GLU A 330 1.57 5.31 -14.55
N MET A 331 2.76 5.84 -14.80
CA MET A 331 3.99 5.31 -14.21
C MET A 331 3.99 5.42 -12.68
N MET A 332 3.44 6.51 -12.13
CA MET A 332 3.27 6.67 -10.68
C MET A 332 2.37 5.61 -10.09
N LEU A 333 1.20 5.38 -10.72
CA LEU A 333 0.23 4.38 -10.29
C LEU A 333 0.81 2.97 -10.37
N GLN A 334 1.46 2.63 -11.48
CA GLN A 334 1.98 1.28 -11.72
C GLN A 334 3.29 0.99 -10.99
N GLY A 335 3.98 2.00 -10.46
CA GLY A 335 5.28 1.83 -9.83
C GLY A 335 6.44 1.56 -10.78
N ALA A 336 6.30 2.01 -12.02
CA ALA A 336 7.29 1.81 -13.07
C ALA A 336 8.66 2.44 -12.75
N PHE A 337 8.69 3.52 -11.96
CA PHE A 337 9.94 4.22 -11.59
C PHE A 337 10.93 3.36 -10.79
N THR A 338 10.47 2.31 -10.12
CA THR A 338 11.32 1.47 -9.26
C THR A 338 11.37 0.01 -9.66
N GLY A 339 10.70 -0.36 -10.76
CA GLY A 339 10.45 -1.76 -11.09
C GLY A 339 9.66 -2.51 -10.01
N GLY A 340 8.95 -1.78 -9.14
CA GLY A 340 8.11 -2.33 -8.09
C GLY A 340 6.77 -2.80 -8.62
N LYS A 341 6.01 -3.51 -7.78
CA LYS A 341 4.58 -3.74 -8.04
C LYS A 341 3.80 -2.51 -7.61
N ALA A 342 2.69 -2.24 -8.29
CA ALA A 342 1.78 -1.19 -7.88
C ALA A 342 1.33 -1.37 -6.42
N PRO A 343 1.06 -0.29 -5.66
CA PRO A 343 0.82 -0.39 -4.22
C PRO A 343 -0.38 -1.29 -3.88
N TRP A 344 -1.42 -1.29 -4.71
CA TRP A 344 -2.60 -2.14 -4.52
C TRP A 344 -2.32 -3.64 -4.74
N GLU A 345 -1.29 -4.01 -5.51
CA GLU A 345 -0.89 -5.41 -5.71
C GLU A 345 0.07 -5.93 -4.64
N SER A 346 0.71 -5.02 -3.90
CA SER A 346 1.79 -5.34 -2.96
C SER A 346 1.30 -5.95 -1.63
N GLY A 347 0.00 -5.91 -1.33
CA GLY A 347 -0.51 -6.18 0.03
C GLY A 347 -0.62 -4.93 0.91
N ARG A 348 -0.32 -3.74 0.38
CA ARG A 348 -0.43 -2.49 1.14
C ARG A 348 -1.87 -2.09 1.43
N CYS A 349 -2.81 -2.40 0.54
CA CYS A 349 -4.18 -1.88 0.64
C CYS A 349 -5.17 -2.84 1.30
N VAL A 350 -4.88 -4.13 1.29
CA VAL A 350 -5.77 -5.17 1.83
C VAL A 350 -5.03 -5.96 2.92
N ASP A 351 -5.64 -6.03 4.09
CA ASP A 351 -5.29 -6.96 5.15
C ASP A 351 -6.10 -8.25 4.98
N LEU A 352 -5.43 -9.39 4.85
CA LEU A 352 -6.10 -10.68 4.70
C LEU A 352 -6.10 -11.41 6.03
N GLN A 353 -7.20 -11.29 6.76
CA GLN A 353 -7.34 -11.91 8.08
C GLN A 353 -7.62 -13.39 7.91
N VAL A 354 -6.73 -14.23 8.44
CA VAL A 354 -6.83 -15.68 8.34
C VAL A 354 -6.90 -16.32 9.71
N ARG A 355 -7.85 -17.24 9.88
CA ARG A 355 -8.07 -17.97 11.15
C ARG A 355 -8.52 -19.40 10.87
N SER A 356 -8.37 -20.28 11.86
CA SER A 356 -8.76 -21.68 11.75
C SER A 356 -9.59 -22.12 12.96
N THR A 357 -10.45 -23.11 12.75
CA THR A 357 -11.17 -23.81 13.81
C THR A 357 -10.93 -25.31 13.63
N PRO A 358 -10.26 -25.99 14.59
CA PRO A 358 -9.70 -25.46 15.84
C PRO A 358 -8.59 -24.40 15.65
N GLU A 359 -8.37 -23.56 16.67
CA GLU A 359 -7.33 -22.52 16.64
C GLU A 359 -5.91 -23.11 16.78
N LYS A 360 -5.77 -24.22 17.52
CA LYS A 360 -4.50 -24.92 17.69
C LYS A 360 -4.08 -25.60 16.38
N ARG A 361 -3.07 -25.05 15.70
CA ARG A 361 -2.52 -25.55 14.43
C ARG A 361 -1.20 -26.31 14.56
N LYS A 362 -0.53 -26.17 15.70
CA LYS A 362 0.82 -26.69 15.97
C LYS A 362 0.74 -27.87 16.92
N GLY A 363 1.54 -28.90 16.64
CA GLY A 363 1.52 -30.17 17.36
C GLY A 363 0.13 -30.82 17.41
N ALA A 364 -0.63 -30.65 16.34
CA ALA A 364 -1.95 -31.23 16.23
C ALA A 364 -1.88 -32.70 15.84
N GLN A 365 -2.92 -33.47 16.16
CA GLN A 365 -2.97 -34.88 15.81
C GLN A 365 -2.98 -35.06 14.29
N PRO A 366 -2.42 -36.17 13.78
CA PRO A 366 -2.61 -36.55 12.39
C PRO A 366 -4.09 -36.59 12.00
N ASP A 367 -4.39 -36.25 10.75
CA ASP A 367 -5.76 -36.20 10.19
C ASP A 367 -6.75 -35.24 10.89
N THR A 368 -6.27 -34.34 11.77
CA THR A 368 -7.12 -33.30 12.37
C THR A 368 -7.75 -32.43 11.28
N ARG A 369 -9.07 -32.26 11.34
CA ARG A 369 -9.83 -31.43 10.38
C ARG A 369 -9.93 -30.00 10.89
N TYR A 370 -9.73 -29.06 9.97
CA TYR A 370 -9.84 -27.63 10.20
C TYR A 370 -10.82 -27.02 9.22
N THR A 371 -11.63 -26.10 9.74
CA THR A 371 -12.28 -25.08 8.93
C THR A 371 -11.44 -23.82 8.98
N VAL A 372 -11.01 -23.34 7.82
CA VAL A 372 -10.13 -22.17 7.68
C VAL A 372 -10.93 -21.03 7.05
N PHE A 373 -10.81 -19.84 7.63
CA PHE A 373 -11.50 -18.63 7.18
C PHE A 373 -10.48 -17.63 6.65
N ALA A 374 -10.83 -16.96 5.56
CA ALA A 374 -10.04 -15.91 4.94
C ALA A 374 -10.94 -14.70 4.64
N GLU A 375 -10.71 -13.63 5.39
CA GLU A 375 -11.60 -12.47 5.51
C GLU A 375 -10.81 -11.20 5.11
N PRO A 376 -10.78 -10.84 3.81
CA PRO A 376 -10.05 -9.65 3.37
C PRO A 376 -10.74 -8.36 3.82
N ARG A 377 -9.97 -7.44 4.39
CA ARG A 377 -10.41 -6.13 4.88
C ARG A 377 -9.53 -5.05 4.28
N ALA A 378 -10.13 -3.95 3.84
CA ALA A 378 -9.36 -2.79 3.40
C ALA A 378 -8.66 -2.16 4.61
N LYS A 379 -7.35 -1.90 4.51
CA LYS A 379 -6.60 -1.33 5.65
C LYS A 379 -7.05 0.07 6.02
N LYS A 380 -7.59 0.82 5.05
CA LYS A 380 -8.07 2.21 5.22
C LYS A 380 -9.24 2.32 6.19
N ASP A 381 -10.27 1.51 6.00
CA ASP A 381 -11.56 1.65 6.69
C ASP A 381 -12.01 0.37 7.41
N GLY A 382 -11.26 -0.73 7.30
CA GLY A 382 -11.59 -2.03 7.88
C GLY A 382 -12.77 -2.73 7.20
N MET A 383 -13.31 -2.18 6.11
CA MET A 383 -14.50 -2.74 5.46
C MET A 383 -14.15 -3.98 4.62
N PRO A 384 -15.08 -4.93 4.46
CA PRO A 384 -14.90 -6.05 3.54
C PRO A 384 -14.57 -5.58 2.13
N THR A 385 -13.55 -6.17 1.51
CA THR A 385 -13.14 -5.78 0.14
C THR A 385 -14.00 -6.43 -0.94
N GLY A 386 -14.71 -7.50 -0.61
CA GLY A 386 -15.35 -8.36 -1.61
C GLY A 386 -14.33 -9.09 -2.48
N GLY A 387 -14.70 -9.40 -3.72
CA GLY A 387 -13.84 -10.10 -4.67
C GLY A 387 -13.72 -11.60 -4.39
N THR A 388 -12.54 -12.16 -4.63
CA THR A 388 -12.27 -13.60 -4.50
C THR A 388 -11.03 -13.90 -3.64
N VAL A 389 -11.00 -15.09 -3.06
CA VAL A 389 -9.86 -15.65 -2.34
C VAL A 389 -9.47 -16.97 -3.00
N ARG A 390 -8.17 -17.18 -3.20
CA ARG A 390 -7.58 -18.45 -3.59
C ARG A 390 -6.66 -18.93 -2.48
N ALA A 391 -6.73 -20.22 -2.17
CA ALA A 391 -5.86 -20.86 -1.20
C ALA A 391 -4.98 -21.91 -1.90
N THR A 392 -3.68 -21.93 -1.59
CA THR A 392 -2.71 -22.88 -2.14
C THR A 392 -2.09 -23.66 -0.99
N LEU A 393 -2.25 -24.98 -0.99
CA LEU A 393 -1.67 -25.87 0.01
C LEU A 393 -0.26 -26.30 -0.40
N ASN A 394 0.70 -26.11 0.49
CA ASN A 394 2.04 -26.68 0.42
C ASN A 394 2.20 -27.71 1.54
N GLY A 395 2.09 -29.00 1.19
CA GLY A 395 2.23 -30.09 2.15
C GLY A 395 1.40 -31.32 1.77
N PRO A 396 1.56 -32.43 2.50
CA PRO A 396 0.80 -33.65 2.25
C PRO A 396 -0.59 -33.54 2.86
N THR A 397 -1.64 -33.32 2.05
CA THR A 397 -3.08 -33.55 2.34
C THR A 397 -4.00 -32.88 1.31
N SER A 398 -5.31 -32.90 1.58
CA SER A 398 -6.35 -32.19 0.84
C SER A 398 -6.68 -30.82 1.46
N LEU A 399 -6.86 -29.83 0.58
CA LEU A 399 -7.54 -28.57 0.83
C LEU A 399 -8.73 -28.48 -0.14
N SER A 400 -9.90 -28.05 0.34
CA SER A 400 -11.08 -27.88 -0.50
C SER A 400 -11.85 -26.61 -0.11
N PRO A 401 -12.30 -25.78 -1.06
CA PRO A 401 -11.99 -25.84 -2.50
C PRO A 401 -10.56 -25.38 -2.80
N GLN A 402 -10.02 -25.76 -3.98
CA GLN A 402 -8.69 -25.32 -4.45
C GLN A 402 -8.78 -24.13 -5.43
N ASP A 403 -9.97 -23.86 -5.96
CA ASP A 403 -10.23 -22.78 -6.90
C ASP A 403 -10.55 -21.45 -6.19
N LYS A 404 -10.68 -20.38 -6.98
CA LYS A 404 -11.13 -19.07 -6.49
C LYS A 404 -12.54 -19.19 -5.90
N VAL A 405 -12.74 -18.71 -4.68
CA VAL A 405 -14.03 -18.58 -4.02
C VAL A 405 -14.34 -17.14 -3.66
N ARG A 406 -15.61 -16.78 -3.54
CA ARG A 406 -16.01 -15.42 -3.16
C ARG A 406 -15.60 -15.11 -1.71
N ALA A 407 -15.12 -13.89 -1.46
CA ALA A 407 -14.88 -13.40 -0.11
C ALA A 407 -16.19 -13.02 0.61
N ASP A 408 -16.35 -13.22 1.92
CA ASP A 408 -15.44 -13.91 2.85
C ASP A 408 -15.43 -15.42 2.62
N ALA A 409 -14.24 -16.03 2.63
CA ALA A 409 -14.04 -17.38 2.14
C ALA A 409 -13.84 -18.39 3.29
N GLN A 410 -14.36 -19.59 3.09
CA GLN A 410 -14.18 -20.74 3.96
C GLN A 410 -13.56 -21.91 3.18
N PHE A 411 -12.59 -22.57 3.79
CA PHE A 411 -11.90 -23.74 3.25
C PHE A 411 -11.89 -24.86 4.29
N ASP A 412 -12.05 -26.09 3.83
CA ASP A 412 -11.88 -27.29 4.63
C ASP A 412 -10.48 -27.85 4.39
N TYR A 413 -9.73 -28.03 5.47
CA TYR A 413 -8.36 -28.52 5.46
C TYR A 413 -8.22 -29.72 6.40
N MET A 414 -7.36 -30.66 6.04
CA MET A 414 -7.04 -31.82 6.89
C MET A 414 -5.54 -31.87 7.11
N ASN A 415 -5.13 -32.05 8.36
CA ASN A 415 -3.72 -32.17 8.71
C ASN A 415 -3.07 -33.41 8.12
N PRO A 416 -1.73 -33.41 7.97
CA PRO A 416 -0.98 -34.58 7.51
C PRO A 416 -1.35 -35.85 8.28
N GLY A 417 -1.46 -36.98 7.58
CA GLY A 417 -1.84 -38.26 8.18
C GLY A 417 -0.72 -38.94 9.00
N GLN A 418 0.47 -38.35 9.08
CA GLN A 418 1.58 -38.86 9.88
C GLN A 418 2.10 -37.81 10.85
N LYS A 419 2.72 -38.27 11.94
CA LYS A 419 3.44 -37.41 12.90
C LYS A 419 4.68 -36.79 12.25
N ASP A 420 5.17 -35.71 12.84
CA ASP A 420 6.39 -34.99 12.42
C ASP A 420 6.32 -34.43 10.98
N GLN A 421 5.12 -34.13 10.48
CA GLN A 421 4.89 -33.50 9.19
C GLN A 421 4.41 -32.05 9.36
N GLN A 422 4.58 -31.25 8.30
CA GLN A 422 4.19 -29.84 8.28
C GLN A 422 3.46 -29.55 6.98
N ALA A 423 2.54 -28.58 7.04
CA ALA A 423 1.90 -28.04 5.87
C ALA A 423 1.66 -26.54 6.06
N SER A 424 1.59 -25.80 4.96
CA SER A 424 1.32 -24.38 4.95
C SER A 424 0.28 -24.05 3.90
N ILE A 425 -0.67 -23.19 4.23
CA ILE A 425 -1.68 -22.70 3.29
C ILE A 425 -1.41 -21.23 3.04
N THR A 426 -1.11 -20.88 1.79
CA THR A 426 -0.97 -19.50 1.34
C THR A 426 -2.28 -19.03 0.73
N PHE A 427 -2.78 -17.89 1.19
CA PHE A 427 -3.99 -17.25 0.71
C PHE A 427 -3.65 -16.00 -0.10
N GLU A 428 -4.36 -15.82 -1.20
CA GLU A 428 -4.34 -14.62 -2.02
C GLU A 428 -5.78 -14.16 -2.22
N ALA A 429 -6.11 -12.98 -1.70
CA ALA A 429 -7.39 -12.31 -1.95
C ALA A 429 -7.19 -11.23 -3.02
N ARG A 430 -8.11 -11.14 -3.97
CA ARG A 430 -8.13 -10.13 -5.03
C ARG A 430 -9.50 -9.45 -5.07
N SER A 431 -9.50 -8.13 -5.25
CA SER A 431 -10.70 -7.30 -5.32
C SER A 431 -10.40 -5.98 -6.01
N ARG A 432 -11.43 -5.18 -6.27
CA ARG A 432 -11.28 -3.78 -6.70
C ARG A 432 -10.47 -2.92 -5.74
N ARG A 433 -10.34 -3.32 -4.47
CA ARG A 433 -9.55 -2.59 -3.47
C ARG A 433 -8.08 -3.02 -3.40
N GLY A 434 -7.67 -3.98 -4.25
CA GLY A 434 -6.31 -4.50 -4.31
C GLY A 434 -6.20 -5.97 -3.91
N VAL A 435 -4.96 -6.37 -3.63
CA VAL A 435 -4.54 -7.74 -3.34
C VAL A 435 -4.12 -7.86 -1.88
N GLY A 436 -4.65 -8.86 -1.18
CA GLY A 436 -4.26 -9.25 0.18
C GLY A 436 -3.61 -10.62 0.19
N ARG A 437 -2.61 -10.83 1.06
CA ARG A 437 -1.88 -12.10 1.16
C ARG A 437 -1.69 -12.49 2.61
N ALA A 438 -1.82 -13.77 2.91
CA ALA A 438 -1.59 -14.32 4.24
C ALA A 438 -1.18 -15.79 4.15
N THR A 439 -0.57 -16.30 5.21
CA THR A 439 -0.15 -17.70 5.31
C THR A 439 -0.54 -18.27 6.66
N LEU A 440 -1.04 -19.50 6.67
CA LEU A 440 -1.27 -20.28 7.88
C LEU A 440 -0.42 -21.54 7.86
N ASP A 441 0.33 -21.76 8.93
CA ASP A 441 1.16 -22.95 9.10
C ASP A 441 0.51 -23.94 10.06
N PHE A 442 0.59 -25.21 9.69
CA PHE A 442 0.09 -26.36 10.43
C PHE A 442 1.21 -27.39 10.61
N ASP A 443 1.22 -28.09 11.72
CA ASP A 443 2.09 -29.26 11.87
C ASP A 443 1.57 -30.31 12.84
N THR A 444 2.06 -31.52 12.64
CA THR A 444 1.87 -32.69 13.48
C THR A 444 3.16 -33.04 14.23
N LYS A 445 4.05 -32.04 14.42
CA LYS A 445 5.29 -32.21 15.18
C LYS A 445 4.97 -32.60 16.60
N LYS A 446 5.85 -33.38 17.23
CA LYS A 446 5.72 -33.71 18.64
C LYS A 446 5.69 -32.44 19.48
N SER A 447 4.68 -32.33 20.33
CA SER A 447 4.63 -31.36 21.40
C SER A 447 5.49 -31.81 22.56
N GLY A 448 6.00 -30.84 23.32
CA GLY A 448 6.60 -31.14 24.61
C GLY A 448 5.52 -31.48 25.64
N TYR A 449 5.94 -31.96 26.80
CA TYR A 449 5.10 -32.18 27.97
C TYR A 449 5.72 -31.56 29.22
N ARG A 450 4.89 -30.92 30.02
CA ARG A 450 5.18 -30.55 31.40
C ARG A 450 4.65 -31.65 32.31
N ILE A 451 5.55 -32.30 33.05
CA ILE A 451 5.26 -33.43 33.92
C ILE A 451 5.31 -32.96 35.37
N VAL A 452 4.22 -33.15 36.11
CA VAL A 452 4.09 -32.79 37.53
C VAL A 452 3.75 -34.04 38.34
N ALA A 453 4.52 -34.32 39.39
CA ALA A 453 4.19 -35.40 40.31
C ALA A 453 2.95 -35.02 41.15
N SER A 454 1.95 -35.91 41.23
CA SER A 454 0.77 -35.72 42.09
C SER A 454 0.86 -36.63 43.31
N GLY A 455 0.82 -36.05 44.52
CA GLY A 455 0.81 -36.78 45.79
C GLY A 455 1.50 -36.04 46.95
N ASP A 456 1.08 -36.33 48.18
CA ASP A 456 1.67 -35.76 49.39
C ASP A 456 3.15 -36.18 49.55
N GLY A 457 4.04 -35.19 49.64
CA GLY A 457 5.48 -35.40 49.76
C GLY A 457 6.23 -35.58 48.43
N ALA A 458 5.55 -35.41 47.29
CA ALA A 458 6.21 -35.37 45.98
C ALA A 458 6.96 -34.04 45.79
N CYS A 459 8.15 -34.11 45.20
CA CYS A 459 8.91 -32.92 44.83
C CYS A 459 8.17 -32.22 43.69
N SER A 460 7.64 -31.03 43.98
CA SER A 460 6.66 -30.34 43.13
C SER A 460 7.27 -29.57 41.94
N GLU A 461 8.53 -29.82 41.60
CA GLU A 461 9.19 -29.14 40.49
C GLU A 461 8.67 -29.72 39.16
N PRO A 462 8.00 -28.92 38.31
CA PRO A 462 7.55 -29.37 37.01
C PRO A 462 8.75 -29.69 36.11
N ILE A 463 8.63 -30.76 35.34
CA ILE A 463 9.64 -31.21 34.40
C ILE A 463 9.17 -30.93 32.98
N THR A 464 10.01 -30.34 32.14
CA THR A 464 9.71 -30.13 30.72
C THR A 464 10.43 -31.16 29.85
N VAL A 465 9.70 -31.87 28.98
CA VAL A 465 10.23 -32.88 28.05
C VAL A 465 9.79 -32.57 26.63
N CYS A 466 10.73 -32.38 25.71
CA CYS A 466 10.42 -31.93 24.34
C CYS A 466 10.06 -33.06 23.37
N ASP A 467 10.52 -34.26 23.65
CA ASP A 467 10.26 -35.42 22.81
C ASP A 467 10.08 -36.65 23.70
N VAL A 468 8.83 -36.88 24.10
CA VAL A 468 8.44 -38.03 24.93
C VAL A 468 8.49 -39.37 24.18
N SER A 469 8.89 -39.39 22.91
CA SER A 469 9.11 -40.64 22.16
C SER A 469 10.55 -41.16 22.24
N LYS A 470 11.48 -40.33 22.74
CA LYS A 470 12.88 -40.71 22.96
C LYS A 470 13.12 -40.92 24.44
N SER A 471 14.19 -41.63 24.77
CA SER A 471 14.63 -41.69 26.17
C SER A 471 14.95 -40.31 26.69
N PHE A 472 14.48 -39.99 27.89
CA PHE A 472 14.71 -38.71 28.54
C PHE A 472 14.98 -38.90 30.03
N THR A 473 15.79 -38.02 30.60
CA THR A 473 16.21 -38.08 32.01
C THR A 473 15.90 -36.77 32.68
N ASN A 474 15.29 -36.84 33.86
CA ASN A 474 14.91 -35.70 34.66
C ASN A 474 15.42 -35.84 36.08
N THR A 475 15.81 -34.72 36.67
CA THR A 475 16.25 -34.67 38.05
C THR A 475 15.28 -33.82 38.86
N VAL A 476 14.73 -34.37 39.94
CA VAL A 476 13.78 -33.70 40.84
C VAL A 476 14.30 -33.72 42.27
N CYS A 477 13.61 -33.02 43.18
CA CYS A 477 13.97 -32.93 44.60
C CYS A 477 15.32 -32.26 44.83
N GLY A 478 15.60 -31.14 44.15
CA GLY A 478 16.88 -30.43 44.29
C GLY A 478 18.09 -31.29 43.89
N GLY A 479 17.94 -32.14 42.88
CA GLY A 479 19.03 -32.98 42.36
C GLY A 479 19.10 -34.40 42.95
N GLN A 480 18.28 -34.72 43.95
CA GLN A 480 18.41 -35.98 44.71
C GLN A 480 17.79 -37.18 44.01
N VAL A 481 16.84 -36.97 43.10
CA VAL A 481 16.15 -38.06 42.39
C VAL A 481 16.37 -37.91 40.91
N THR A 482 16.91 -38.92 40.25
CA THR A 482 17.00 -39.03 38.79
C THR A 482 15.99 -40.06 38.30
N TRP A 483 15.07 -39.65 37.44
CA TRP A 483 14.20 -40.53 36.67
C TRP A 483 14.70 -40.58 35.23
N THR A 484 14.87 -41.77 34.67
CA THR A 484 15.11 -41.93 33.23
C THR A 484 13.98 -42.75 32.64
N HIS A 485 13.24 -42.15 31.72
CA HIS A 485 12.15 -42.78 31.00
C HIS A 485 12.69 -43.29 29.66
N ASN A 486 12.29 -44.51 29.30
CA ASN A 486 12.58 -45.16 28.02
C ASN A 486 11.22 -45.54 27.40
N PRO A 487 10.58 -44.59 26.68
CA PRO A 487 9.31 -44.83 26.01
C PRO A 487 9.41 -46.03 25.07
N THR A 488 8.44 -46.93 25.12
CA THR A 488 8.30 -48.06 24.19
C THR A 488 7.09 -47.90 23.27
N SER A 489 6.21 -46.95 23.61
CA SER A 489 5.04 -46.52 22.84
C SER A 489 4.73 -45.05 23.16
N ASP A 490 3.70 -44.49 22.52
CA ASP A 490 3.15 -43.17 22.84
C ASP A 490 2.33 -43.15 24.13
N ARG A 491 1.97 -44.33 24.67
CA ARG A 491 1.13 -44.49 25.87
C ARG A 491 1.82 -45.21 27.02
N GLY A 492 3.13 -45.39 26.95
CA GLY A 492 3.87 -46.04 28.03
C GLY A 492 5.30 -46.42 27.68
N GLY A 493 6.00 -46.90 28.69
CA GLY A 493 7.39 -47.31 28.55
C GLY A 493 7.96 -47.87 29.84
N GLU A 494 9.27 -48.03 29.83
CA GLU A 494 10.04 -48.40 31.01
C GLU A 494 10.65 -47.16 31.67
N PHE A 495 10.93 -47.22 32.95
CA PHE A 495 11.67 -46.18 33.65
C PHE A 495 12.68 -46.77 34.63
N THR A 496 13.71 -45.98 34.92
CA THR A 496 14.64 -46.24 36.01
C THR A 496 14.62 -45.07 36.98
N PHE A 497 14.62 -45.39 38.27
CA PHE A 497 14.64 -44.45 39.37
C PHE A 497 15.95 -44.61 40.14
N HIS A 498 16.63 -43.49 40.38
CA HIS A 498 17.79 -43.41 41.24
C HIS A 498 17.59 -42.27 42.25
N TRP A 499 17.60 -42.58 43.55
CA TRP A 499 17.62 -41.58 44.61
C TRP A 499 18.98 -41.58 45.29
N LYS A 500 19.48 -40.39 45.62
CA LYS A 500 20.72 -40.17 46.35
C LYS A 500 20.55 -39.03 47.35
N GLY A 501 20.70 -39.33 48.64
CA GLY A 501 20.58 -38.35 49.72
C GLY A 501 21.41 -38.75 50.94
N GLY A 502 22.15 -37.79 51.51
CA GLY A 502 23.07 -38.05 52.62
C GLY A 502 24.12 -39.11 52.27
N LYS A 503 24.22 -40.17 53.08
CA LYS A 503 25.09 -41.34 52.85
C LYS A 503 24.35 -42.55 52.25
N GLY A 504 23.15 -42.35 51.70
CA GLY A 504 22.33 -43.42 51.15
C GLY A 504 22.00 -43.23 49.67
N PHE A 505 21.64 -44.34 49.04
CA PHE A 505 21.09 -44.37 47.68
C PHE A 505 20.01 -45.44 47.55
N ALA A 506 19.14 -45.31 46.57
CA ALA A 506 18.15 -46.33 46.23
C ALA A 506 17.95 -46.39 44.72
N ASP A 507 17.85 -47.62 44.19
CA ASP A 507 17.61 -47.88 42.79
C ASP A 507 16.33 -48.69 42.61
N ALA A 508 15.60 -48.37 41.54
CA ALA A 508 14.46 -49.17 41.09
C ALA A 508 14.31 -49.08 39.57
N LYS A 509 13.61 -50.08 39.01
CA LYS A 509 13.15 -50.11 37.63
C LYS A 509 11.67 -50.46 37.61
N GLY A 510 10.95 -50.04 36.58
CA GLY A 510 9.55 -50.36 36.42
C GLY A 510 9.02 -49.89 35.09
N SER A 511 7.71 -50.01 34.93
CA SER A 511 6.99 -49.55 33.73
C SER A 511 6.01 -48.44 34.09
N TYR A 512 5.60 -47.67 33.08
CA TYR A 512 4.56 -46.67 33.22
C TYR A 512 3.57 -46.73 32.06
N VAL A 513 2.32 -46.37 32.34
CA VAL A 513 1.24 -46.28 31.36
C VAL A 513 0.57 -44.92 31.46
N LEU A 514 0.29 -44.30 30.32
CA LEU A 514 -0.34 -42.99 30.21
C LEU A 514 -1.83 -43.15 29.88
N HIS A 515 -2.69 -42.65 30.76
CA HIS A 515 -4.13 -42.64 30.60
C HIS A 515 -4.66 -41.23 30.35
N GLY A 516 -5.83 -41.11 29.71
CA GLY A 516 -6.47 -39.82 29.46
C GLY A 516 -6.24 -39.26 28.05
N PRO A 517 -6.74 -38.05 27.78
CA PRO A 517 -6.53 -37.35 26.51
C PRO A 517 -5.06 -36.91 26.33
N GLU A 518 -4.62 -36.60 25.12
CA GLU A 518 -3.20 -36.27 24.84
C GLU A 518 -2.80 -34.92 25.45
N GLU A 519 -3.74 -33.99 25.57
CA GLU A 519 -3.53 -32.67 26.16
C GLU A 519 -3.18 -32.74 27.66
N GLU A 520 -3.70 -33.76 28.34
CA GLU A 520 -3.47 -34.02 29.76
C GLU A 520 -3.54 -35.52 30.05
N MET A 521 -2.38 -36.16 30.22
CA MET A 521 -2.28 -37.57 30.53
C MET A 521 -1.94 -37.80 32.00
N THR A 522 -2.57 -38.80 32.60
CA THR A 522 -2.19 -39.33 33.90
C THR A 522 -1.29 -40.55 33.72
N ALA A 523 -0.04 -40.42 34.13
CA ALA A 523 0.93 -41.50 34.14
C ALA A 523 0.81 -42.32 35.43
N ILE A 524 0.60 -43.62 35.31
CA ILE A 524 0.60 -44.58 36.42
C ILE A 524 1.88 -45.41 36.36
N TYR A 525 2.69 -45.36 37.42
CA TYR A 525 3.98 -46.04 37.49
C TYR A 525 3.89 -47.33 38.30
N THR A 526 4.28 -48.44 37.69
CA THR A 526 4.42 -49.74 38.37
C THR A 526 5.90 -50.00 38.60
N MET A 527 6.33 -49.85 39.85
CA MET A 527 7.73 -49.98 40.22
C MET A 527 8.02 -51.38 40.73
N GLY A 528 9.13 -51.96 40.28
CA GLY A 528 9.67 -53.20 40.80
C GLY A 528 10.21 -53.04 42.24
N LYS A 529 10.97 -54.05 42.68
CA LYS A 529 11.64 -54.04 43.98
C LYS A 529 12.57 -52.82 44.08
N ILE A 530 12.31 -51.92 45.02
CA ILE A 530 13.22 -50.82 45.36
C ILE A 530 14.22 -51.36 46.37
N CYS A 531 15.52 -51.23 46.11
CA CYS A 531 16.55 -51.55 47.08
C CYS A 531 17.33 -50.29 47.42
N GLY A 532 17.34 -49.94 48.71
CA GLY A 532 18.09 -48.82 49.26
C GLY A 532 19.26 -49.30 50.11
N GLN A 533 20.37 -48.58 50.04
CA GLN A 533 21.50 -48.74 50.94
C GLN A 533 21.69 -47.47 51.76
N ALA A 534 21.83 -47.62 53.08
CA ALA A 534 22.17 -46.52 53.98
C ALA A 534 22.93 -47.06 55.19
N ALA A 535 24.02 -46.38 55.59
CA ALA A 535 24.83 -46.74 56.76
C ALA A 535 25.28 -48.23 56.79
N GLY A 536 25.61 -48.79 55.62
CA GLY A 536 26.05 -50.19 55.49
C GLY A 536 24.95 -51.24 55.53
N MET A 537 23.68 -50.84 55.67
CA MET A 537 22.53 -51.75 55.59
C MET A 537 21.85 -51.64 54.22
N THR A 538 21.41 -52.78 53.69
CA THR A 538 20.56 -52.85 52.50
C THR A 538 19.15 -53.26 52.90
N ALA A 539 18.14 -52.48 52.50
CA ALA A 539 16.74 -52.81 52.68
C ALA A 539 16.03 -52.75 51.33
N CYS A 540 15.09 -53.66 51.10
CA CYS A 540 14.30 -53.64 49.88
C CYS A 540 12.80 -53.75 50.16
N THR A 541 12.00 -53.14 49.30
CA THR A 541 10.53 -53.16 49.38
C THR A 541 9.94 -54.07 48.31
N ALA A 542 8.73 -54.60 48.55
CA ALA A 542 8.00 -55.33 47.52
C ALA A 542 7.62 -54.38 46.35
N PRO A 543 7.42 -54.92 45.13
CA PRO A 543 6.89 -54.14 44.01
C PRO A 543 5.60 -53.42 44.38
N ARG A 544 5.42 -52.20 43.89
CA ARG A 544 4.24 -51.39 44.17
C ARG A 544 3.94 -50.43 43.04
N THR A 545 2.67 -50.11 42.85
CA THR A 545 2.26 -48.95 42.06
C THR A 545 2.55 -47.69 42.87
N PHE A 546 3.27 -46.75 42.28
CA PHE A 546 3.65 -45.48 42.88
C PHE A 546 2.86 -44.35 42.22
N GLY A 547 2.70 -43.22 42.91
CA GLY A 547 1.75 -42.14 42.63
C GLY A 547 1.64 -41.69 41.17
N SER A 548 0.54 -41.01 40.84
CA SER A 548 0.30 -40.51 39.49
C SER A 548 1.17 -39.30 39.18
N PHE A 549 1.58 -39.17 37.92
CA PHE A 549 2.13 -37.91 37.40
C PHE A 549 1.18 -37.37 36.35
N ILE A 550 0.94 -36.06 36.35
CA ILE A 550 0.14 -35.40 35.33
C ILE A 550 1.10 -34.86 34.27
N TRP A 551 0.89 -35.25 33.02
CA TRP A 551 1.65 -34.83 31.86
C TRP A 551 0.75 -33.90 31.05
N THR A 552 1.00 -32.60 31.14
CA THR A 552 0.27 -31.59 30.41
C THR A 552 1.05 -31.24 29.15
N GLN A 553 0.42 -31.34 27.98
CA GLN A 553 1.06 -30.96 26.72
C GLN A 553 1.44 -29.46 26.75
N ILE A 554 2.62 -29.12 26.24
CA ILE A 554 3.10 -27.74 26.10
C ILE A 554 3.42 -27.43 24.64
N ASP A 555 3.19 -26.17 24.25
CA ASP A 555 3.28 -25.75 22.84
C ASP A 555 4.72 -25.47 22.38
N ASP A 556 5.61 -25.09 23.30
CA ASP A 556 7.03 -24.91 23.03
C ASP A 556 7.87 -25.42 24.21
N CYS A 557 9.09 -25.82 23.91
CA CYS A 557 10.04 -26.40 24.83
C CYS A 557 11.16 -25.44 25.24
N LYS A 558 11.00 -24.14 24.92
CA LYS A 558 12.00 -23.08 25.10
C LYS A 558 11.83 -22.24 26.38
N GLU A 559 11.16 -22.75 27.41
CA GLU A 559 11.12 -22.08 28.73
C GLU A 559 12.35 -22.38 29.58
#